data_AF-A0A932YR83-F1
#
_entry.id   AF-A0A932YR83-F1
#
_cell.length_a   1.000
_cell.length_b   1.000
_cell.length_c   1.000
_cell.angle_alpha   90.00
_cell.angle_beta   90.00
_cell.angle_gamma   90.00
#
_symmetry.space_group_name_H-M   'P 1'
#
loop_
_entity.id
_entity.type
_entity.pdbx_description
1 polymer ?
#
loop_
_entity_poly.entity_id
_entity_poly.type
_entity_poly.pdbx_seq_one_letter_code
_entity_poly.pdbx_strand_id
1 'polypeptide(L)'
;MGFFKKENKQPENFEEVLKRFLNLENNLAKLSKELEGLKEKNRLNIQKIGIVRFNPFKEVGSDQSFSLALLDANDSGAVITSLYTREENRVYGKPISNGKSEYILSEEEKEAINKAKNGDQKQKLNSEAPGGGDSGTC
;
A
#
# COMPACT_ATOMS: atom_id res chain seq x y z
N MET A 1 48.60 -39.72 11.08
CA MET A 1 47.44 -40.26 11.83
C MET A 1 46.35 -39.21 11.82
N GLY A 2 45.34 -39.36 10.96
CA GLY A 2 44.29 -38.35 10.76
C GLY A 2 43.12 -39.00 10.05
N PHE A 3 42.23 -39.59 10.84
CA PHE A 3 41.12 -40.41 10.40
C PHE A 3 40.11 -39.59 9.59
N PHE A 4 40.12 -39.75 8.27
CA PHE A 4 39.01 -39.33 7.40
C PHE A 4 37.82 -40.25 7.68
N LYS A 5 36.92 -39.82 8.58
CA LYS A 5 35.66 -40.51 8.84
C LYS A 5 34.71 -40.17 7.69
N LYS A 6 34.78 -40.97 6.63
CA LYS A 6 33.81 -40.95 5.53
C LYS A 6 32.48 -41.43 6.13
N GLU A 7 31.56 -40.50 6.43
CA GLU A 7 30.17 -40.87 6.68
C GLU A 7 29.60 -41.44 5.37
N ASN A 8 29.72 -42.76 5.23
CA ASN A 8 28.94 -43.51 4.24
C ASN A 8 27.49 -43.46 4.70
N LYS A 9 26.76 -42.38 4.37
CA LYS A 9 25.31 -42.41 4.34
C LYS A 9 24.93 -43.49 3.32
N GLN A 10 24.34 -44.57 3.82
CA GLN A 10 23.77 -45.63 3.01
C GLN A 10 22.88 -45.01 1.92
N PRO A 11 22.78 -45.60 0.72
CA PRO A 11 21.84 -45.10 -0.29
C PRO A 11 20.47 -45.04 0.37
N GLU A 12 19.80 -43.88 0.29
CA GLU A 12 18.48 -43.68 0.88
C GLU A 12 17.60 -44.87 0.49
N ASN A 13 17.12 -45.61 1.49
CA ASN A 13 16.27 -46.76 1.21
C ASN A 13 15.04 -46.25 0.44
N PHE A 14 14.61 -46.95 -0.61
CA PHE A 14 13.54 -46.45 -1.49
C PHE A 14 12.28 -46.05 -0.70
N GLU A 15 12.00 -46.77 0.38
CA GLU A 15 10.92 -46.47 1.32
C GLU A 15 11.10 -45.11 2.04
N GLU A 16 12.33 -44.71 2.35
CA GLU A 16 12.65 -43.41 2.95
C GLU A 16 12.48 -42.27 1.93
N VAL A 17 12.89 -42.49 0.68
CA VAL A 17 12.67 -41.55 -0.43
C VAL A 17 11.16 -41.34 -0.66
N LEU A 18 10.38 -42.43 -0.67
CA LEU A 18 8.93 -42.37 -0.79
C LEU A 18 8.29 -41.61 0.38
N LYS A 19 8.72 -41.86 1.62
CA LYS A 19 8.24 -41.12 2.80
C LYS A 19 8.55 -39.62 2.70
N ARG A 20 9.74 -39.25 2.20
CA ARG A 20 10.11 -37.84 2.01
C ARG A 20 9.27 -37.17 0.91
N PHE A 21 9.01 -37.87 -0.19
CA PHE A 21 8.13 -37.38 -1.25
C PHE A 21 6.71 -37.13 -0.74
N LEU A 22 6.13 -38.09 -0.02
CA LEU A 22 4.81 -37.93 0.59
C LEU A 22 4.77 -36.77 1.60
N ASN A 23 5.82 -36.61 2.41
CA ASN A 23 5.92 -35.46 3.32
C ASN A 23 6.04 -34.13 2.56
N LEU A 24 6.77 -34.10 1.45
CA LEU A 24 6.91 -32.91 0.61
C LEU A 24 5.57 -32.51 -0.02
N GLU A 25 4.82 -33.47 -0.59
CA GLU A 25 3.49 -33.22 -1.13
C GLU A 25 2.54 -32.66 -0.07
N ASN A 26 2.53 -33.27 1.12
CA ASN A 26 1.73 -32.80 2.24
C ASN A 26 2.13 -31.38 2.70
N ASN A 27 3.43 -31.09 2.73
CA ASN A 27 3.91 -29.76 3.10
C ASN A 27 3.55 -28.73 2.03
N LEU A 28 3.68 -29.05 0.74
CA LEU A 28 3.26 -28.18 -0.34
C LEU A 28 1.76 -27.84 -0.26
N ALA A 29 0.92 -28.84 0.01
CA ALA A 29 -0.52 -28.63 0.20
C ALA A 29 -0.84 -27.76 1.43
N LYS A 30 -0.06 -27.86 2.51
CA LYS A 30 -0.21 -27.00 3.69
C LYS A 30 0.22 -25.57 3.39
N LEU A 31 1.40 -25.38 2.77
CA LEU A 31 1.90 -24.06 2.39
C LEU A 31 0.95 -23.35 1.43
N SER A 32 0.39 -24.06 0.45
CA SER A 32 -0.57 -23.46 -0.49
C SER A 32 -1.81 -22.93 0.23
N LYS A 33 -2.33 -23.70 1.18
CA LYS A 33 -3.49 -23.31 2.00
C LYS A 33 -3.19 -22.12 2.92
N GLU A 34 -2.01 -22.10 3.54
CA GLU A 34 -1.58 -20.96 4.36
C GLU A 34 -1.39 -19.69 3.53
N LEU A 35 -0.82 -19.81 2.33
CA LEU A 35 -0.68 -18.69 1.39
C LEU A 35 -2.02 -18.14 0.94
N GLU A 36 -3.00 -18.99 0.64
CA GLU A 36 -4.36 -18.55 0.33
C GLU A 36 -4.98 -17.78 1.51
N GLY A 37 -4.86 -18.31 2.72
CA GLY A 37 -5.35 -17.63 3.92
C GLY A 37 -4.67 -16.29 4.17
N LEU A 38 -3.36 -16.20 3.91
CA LEU A 38 -2.60 -14.95 4.04
C LEU A 38 -3.00 -13.93 2.97
N LYS A 39 -3.22 -14.36 1.71
CA LYS A 39 -3.69 -13.49 0.63
C LYS A 39 -5.04 -12.87 0.98
N GLU A 40 -5.99 -13.65 1.49
CA GLU A 40 -7.31 -13.12 1.85
C GLU A 40 -7.24 -12.13 3.01
N LYS A 41 -6.43 -12.40 4.05
CA LYS A 41 -6.19 -11.42 5.12
C LYS A 41 -5.53 -10.15 4.60
N ASN A 42 -4.55 -10.29 3.71
CA ASN A 42 -3.83 -9.16 3.14
C ASN A 42 -4.76 -8.22 2.35
N ARG A 43 -5.82 -8.73 1.71
CA ARG A 43 -6.80 -7.91 1.00
C ARG A 43 -7.56 -6.94 1.91
N LEU A 44 -7.72 -7.28 3.18
CA LEU A 44 -8.41 -6.46 4.18
C LEU A 44 -7.48 -5.48 4.90
N ASN A 45 -6.16 -5.60 4.71
CA ASN A 45 -5.21 -4.67 5.28
C ASN A 45 -5.28 -3.34 4.53
N ILE A 46 -5.08 -2.24 5.27
CA ILE A 46 -4.89 -0.93 4.66
C ILE A 46 -3.58 -0.96 3.85
N GLN A 47 -3.70 -0.74 2.55
CA GLN A 47 -2.58 -0.79 1.61
C GLN A 47 -2.59 0.36 0.60
N LYS A 48 -3.68 1.13 0.54
CA LYS A 48 -3.85 2.31 -0.31
C LYS A 48 -3.95 3.54 0.57
N ILE A 49 -3.02 4.47 0.40
CA ILE A 49 -2.92 5.69 1.22
C ILE A 49 -2.87 6.90 0.30
N GLY A 50 -3.65 7.94 0.62
CA GLY A 50 -3.65 9.20 -0.12
C GLY A 50 -3.76 10.37 0.84
N ILE A 51 -2.91 11.38 0.67
CA ILE A 51 -2.91 12.59 1.50
C ILE A 51 -3.11 13.83 0.64
N VAL A 52 -3.96 14.73 1.11
CA VAL A 52 -4.17 16.06 0.54
C VAL A 52 -3.98 17.05 1.68
N ARG A 53 -3.11 18.05 1.47
CA ARG A 53 -2.97 19.20 2.37
C ARG A 53 -3.67 20.38 1.75
N PHE A 54 -4.36 21.15 2.57
CA PHE A 54 -5.12 22.30 2.11
C PHE A 54 -5.21 23.35 3.22
N ASN A 55 -5.70 24.53 2.82
CA ASN A 55 -5.99 25.61 3.74
C ASN A 55 -7.50 25.91 3.75
N PRO A 56 -8.22 25.58 4.84
CA PRO A 56 -9.64 25.85 4.94
C PRO A 56 -9.96 27.34 5.11
N PHE A 57 -8.99 28.17 5.52
CA PHE A 57 -9.18 29.60 5.78
C PHE A 57 -8.06 30.44 5.17
N LYS A 58 -8.37 31.17 4.09
CA LYS A 58 -7.40 32.00 3.34
C LYS A 58 -6.63 33.05 4.16
N GLU A 59 -7.05 33.33 5.40
CA GLU A 59 -6.43 34.32 6.30
C GLU A 59 -5.35 33.74 7.25
N VAL A 60 -5.31 32.41 7.41
CA VAL A 60 -4.29 31.73 8.21
C VAL A 60 -3.32 31.12 7.23
N GLY A 61 -2.14 31.73 7.05
CA GLY A 61 -1.15 31.33 6.05
C GLY A 61 -0.46 29.98 6.31
N SER A 62 -1.17 28.96 6.80
CA SER A 62 -0.62 27.62 7.03
C SER A 62 -1.49 26.52 6.38
N ASP A 63 -0.85 25.67 5.57
CA ASP A 63 -1.46 24.46 4.99
C ASP A 63 -1.42 23.30 6.00
N GLN A 64 -1.87 23.55 7.23
CA GLN A 64 -1.83 22.57 8.32
C GLN A 64 -3.03 21.62 8.33
N SER A 65 -4.07 21.92 7.54
CA SER A 65 -5.22 21.02 7.40
C SER A 65 -4.92 19.94 6.38
N PHE A 66 -5.47 18.74 6.60
CA PHE A 66 -5.25 17.62 5.72
C PHE A 66 -6.44 16.67 5.66
N SER A 67 -6.58 15.97 4.54
CA SER A 67 -7.43 14.80 4.38
C SER A 67 -6.56 13.59 4.03
N LEU A 68 -6.73 12.52 4.79
CA LEU A 68 -5.99 11.27 4.70
C LEU A 68 -6.97 10.14 4.41
N ALA A 69 -6.86 9.52 3.24
CA ALA A 69 -7.61 8.33 2.89
C ALA A 69 -6.77 7.09 3.17
N LEU A 70 -7.35 6.14 3.90
CA LEU A 70 -6.78 4.84 4.26
C LEU A 70 -7.73 3.77 3.74
N LEU A 71 -7.33 3.06 2.68
CA LEU A 71 -8.16 2.07 2.01
C LEU A 71 -7.46 0.72 1.89
N ASP A 72 -8.25 -0.34 1.88
CA ASP A 72 -7.85 -1.72 1.64
C ASP A 72 -7.78 -2.04 0.13
N ALA A 73 -7.63 -3.32 -0.22
CA ALA A 73 -7.62 -3.74 -1.63
C ALA A 73 -8.95 -3.46 -2.35
N ASN A 74 -10.07 -3.49 -1.63
CA ASN A 74 -11.43 -3.31 -2.13
C ASN A 74 -11.92 -1.85 -2.07
N ASP A 75 -11.00 -0.89 -1.85
CA ASP A 75 -11.33 0.54 -1.67
C ASP A 75 -12.22 0.82 -0.44
N SER A 76 -12.16 -0.03 0.58
CA SER A 76 -12.88 0.13 1.84
C SER A 76 -11.93 0.53 2.97
N GLY A 77 -12.40 1.35 3.89
CA GLY A 77 -11.59 1.87 4.99
C GLY A 77 -12.17 3.16 5.56
N ALA A 78 -11.35 4.20 5.68
CA ALA A 78 -11.78 5.48 6.24
C ALA A 78 -11.03 6.65 5.62
N VAL A 79 -11.67 7.83 5.63
CA VAL A 79 -11.00 9.11 5.41
C VAL A 79 -10.98 9.89 6.72
N ILE A 80 -9.83 10.45 7.05
CA ILE A 80 -9.59 11.27 8.23
C ILE A 80 -9.27 12.68 7.76
N THR A 81 -10.05 13.65 8.19
CA THR A 81 -9.85 15.07 7.84
C THR A 81 -9.56 15.86 9.10
N SER A 82 -8.43 16.56 9.13
CA SER A 82 -8.08 17.51 10.18
C SER A 82 -8.23 18.92 9.63
N LEU A 83 -9.11 19.70 10.24
CA LEU A 83 -9.28 21.13 10.00
C LEU A 83 -8.57 21.89 11.11
N TYR A 84 -7.48 22.54 10.75
CA TYR A 84 -6.69 23.37 11.65
C TYR A 84 -7.14 24.83 11.56
N THR A 85 -7.44 25.42 12.70
CA THR A 85 -7.64 26.87 12.87
C THR A 85 -6.61 27.41 13.87
N ARG A 86 -6.52 28.74 14.02
CA ARG A 86 -5.63 29.35 15.02
C ARG A 86 -6.02 28.98 16.47
N GLU A 87 -7.27 28.61 16.68
CA GLU A 87 -7.86 28.42 18.02
C GLU A 87 -8.06 26.95 18.36
N GLU A 88 -8.31 26.10 17.36
CA GLU A 88 -8.64 24.69 17.56
C GLU A 88 -8.24 23.82 16.35
N ASN A 89 -8.10 22.51 16.59
CA ASN A 89 -8.00 21.51 15.53
C ASN A 89 -9.18 20.54 15.67
N ARG A 90 -9.98 20.44 14.60
CA ARG A 90 -11.11 19.50 14.53
C ARG A 90 -10.75 18.34 13.61
N VAL A 91 -10.93 17.12 14.10
CA VAL A 91 -10.66 15.90 13.33
C VAL A 91 -11.96 15.15 13.10
N TYR A 92 -12.22 14.83 11.83
CA TYR A 92 -13.39 14.08 11.38
C TYR A 92 -12.93 12.74 10.79
N GLY A 93 -13.67 11.68 11.10
CA GLY A 93 -13.49 10.37 10.49
C GLY A 93 -14.76 9.95 9.78
N LYS A 94 -14.68 9.63 8.49
CA LYS A 94 -15.81 9.10 7.73
C LYS A 94 -15.45 7.71 7.18
N PRO A 95 -16.29 6.69 7.39
CA PRO A 95 -16.08 5.37 6.82
C PRO A 95 -16.27 5.41 5.29
N ILE A 96 -15.48 4.61 4.59
CA ILE A 96 -15.55 4.39 3.15
C ILE A 96 -15.81 2.91 2.90
N SER A 97 -16.82 2.61 2.08
CA SER A 97 -17.17 1.27 1.63
C SER A 97 -17.12 1.25 0.11
N ASN A 98 -16.25 0.42 -0.47
CA ASN A 98 -16.07 0.27 -1.92
C ASN A 98 -15.86 1.61 -2.66
N GLY A 99 -15.08 2.51 -2.07
CA GLY A 99 -14.76 3.83 -2.62
C GLY A 99 -15.88 4.87 -2.51
N LYS A 100 -16.95 4.59 -1.76
CA LYS A 100 -18.06 5.51 -1.49
C LYS A 100 -18.26 5.69 0.01
N SER A 101 -18.73 6.85 0.43
CA SER A 101 -19.17 7.09 1.81
C SER A 101 -20.67 7.29 1.85
N GLU A 102 -21.29 6.90 2.97
CA GLU A 102 -22.67 7.28 3.28
C GLU A 102 -22.77 8.77 3.67
N TYR A 103 -21.65 9.36 4.11
CA TYR A 103 -21.56 10.76 4.48
C TYR A 103 -21.15 11.62 3.29
N ILE A 104 -21.56 12.89 3.31
CA ILE A 104 -21.14 13.88 2.32
C ILE A 104 -19.63 14.10 2.46
N LEU A 105 -18.91 13.90 1.37
CA LEU A 105 -17.46 14.09 1.29
C LEU A 105 -17.12 15.49 0.77
N SER A 106 -16.12 16.14 1.35
CA SER A 106 -15.53 17.36 0.79
C SER A 106 -14.75 17.07 -0.49
N GLU A 107 -14.38 18.10 -1.25
CA GLU A 107 -13.57 17.93 -2.46
C GLU A 107 -12.17 17.39 -2.13
N GLU A 108 -11.60 17.83 -1.01
CA GLU A 108 -10.29 17.39 -0.52
C GLU A 108 -10.33 15.92 -0.07
N GLU A 109 -11.42 15.49 0.56
CA GLU A 109 -11.64 14.07 0.92
C GLU A 109 -11.76 13.18 -0.32
N LYS A 110 -12.52 13.63 -1.33
CA LYS A 110 -12.63 12.92 -2.62
C LYS A 110 -11.28 12.84 -3.33
N GLU A 111 -10.51 13.93 -3.31
CA GLU A 111 -9.17 13.94 -3.89
C GLU A 111 -8.24 12.97 -3.16
N ALA A 112 -8.29 12.93 -1.82
CA ALA A 112 -7.47 12.01 -1.02
C ALA A 112 -7.81 10.55 -1.34
N ILE A 113 -9.10 10.23 -1.46
CA ILE A 113 -9.57 8.90 -1.88
C ILE A 113 -9.06 8.57 -3.29
N ASN A 114 -9.18 9.50 -4.23
CA ASN A 114 -8.68 9.28 -5.59
C ASN A 114 -7.15 9.08 -5.65
N LYS A 115 -6.38 9.80 -4.82
CA LYS A 115 -4.92 9.59 -4.68
C LYS A 115 -4.62 8.21 -4.11
N ALA A 116 -5.33 7.79 -3.06
CA ALA A 116 -5.17 6.46 -2.48
C ALA A 116 -5.45 5.35 -3.50
N LYS A 117 -6.49 5.51 -4.34
CA LYS A 117 -6.87 4.53 -5.36
C LYS A 117 -5.88 4.43 -6.52
N ASN A 118 -5.42 5.57 -7.03
CA ASN A 118 -4.58 5.62 -8.22
C ASN A 118 -3.08 5.50 -7.92
N GLY A 119 -2.69 5.59 -6.64
CA GLY A 119 -1.31 5.79 -6.23
C GLY A 119 -0.80 7.18 -6.63
N ASP A 120 0.23 7.67 -5.95
CA ASP A 120 0.84 8.99 -6.23
C ASP A 120 1.59 9.02 -7.58
N GLN A 121 0.91 8.84 -8.71
CA GLN A 121 1.49 8.94 -10.05
C GLN A 121 1.70 10.37 -10.56
N LYS A 122 1.64 11.40 -9.70
CA LYS A 122 1.72 12.81 -10.11
C LYS A 122 3.07 13.53 -9.92
N GLN A 123 4.14 12.86 -9.47
CA GLN A 123 5.46 13.53 -9.35
C GLN A 123 6.40 13.38 -10.56
N LYS A 124 6.02 12.70 -11.65
CA LYS A 124 6.90 12.51 -12.83
C LYS A 124 6.54 13.29 -14.11
N LEU A 125 5.63 14.27 -14.09
CA LEU A 125 5.23 14.97 -15.32
C LEU A 125 5.63 16.45 -15.46
N ASN A 126 6.46 17.02 -14.57
CA ASN A 126 6.97 18.39 -14.72
C ASN A 126 8.49 18.47 -14.52
N SER A 127 9.29 17.88 -15.43
CA SER A 127 10.73 18.18 -15.52
C SER A 127 11.27 18.22 -16.96
N GLU A 128 10.41 18.54 -17.94
CA GLU A 128 10.85 18.94 -19.27
C GLU A 128 10.43 20.39 -19.47
N ALA A 129 11.34 21.29 -19.11
CA ALA A 129 11.31 22.65 -19.63
C ALA A 129 11.49 22.57 -21.16
N PRO A 130 10.76 23.36 -21.97
CA PRO A 130 11.10 23.51 -23.37
C PRO A 130 12.40 24.33 -23.46
N GLY A 131 13.53 23.63 -23.47
CA GLY A 131 14.79 24.17 -23.94
C GLY A 131 14.82 24.11 -25.47
N GLY A 132 15.25 25.21 -26.09
CA GLY A 132 15.72 25.21 -27.48
C GLY A 132 14.92 26.10 -28.42
N GLY A 133 15.46 27.29 -28.67
CA GLY A 133 15.01 28.20 -29.71
C GLY A 133 15.95 29.40 -29.81
N ASP A 134 17.26 29.13 -29.86
CA ASP A 134 18.27 30.13 -30.17
C ASP A 134 18.04 30.60 -31.61
N SER A 135 17.44 31.78 -31.75
CA SER A 135 17.22 32.44 -33.04
C SER A 135 18.49 33.21 -33.38
N GLY A 136 19.43 32.50 -34.01
CA GLY A 136 20.58 33.10 -34.67
C GLY A 136 20.12 34.22 -35.60
N THR A 137 20.42 35.45 -35.20
CA THR A 137 20.21 36.67 -35.98
C THR A 137 21.59 37.26 -36.24
N CYS A 138 21.92 37.34 -37.53
CA CYS A 138 23.02 38.07 -38.18
C CYS A 138 24.46 37.60 -37.93
#